data_AF-A0A7S3YI13-F1
#
_entry.id   AF-A0A7S3YI13-F1
#
_cell.length_a   1.000
_cell.length_b   1.000
_cell.length_c   1.000
_cell.angle_alpha   90.00
_cell.angle_beta   90.00
_cell.angle_gamma   90.00
#
_symmetry.space_group_name_H-M   'P 1'
#
loop_
_entity.id
_entity.type
_entity.pdbx_description
1 polymer ?
#
loop_
_entity_poly.entity_id
_entity_poly.type
_entity_poly.pdbx_seq_one_letter_code
_entity_poly.pdbx_strand_id
1 'polypeptide(L)'
;HELSLRVLLNLVACCASRHGRYIKPVLSLTVDHYIRAFVRVFECDSGSNTQQVLLFKPPNKHQQQQQRAFLYQAQDTPEFHLQPVNQPTIQCITEAVQRGINFEVTGPIWSGPLHDHAWIKQVEALLTPVSSITKKNNGMANEEVAAQENAKALQVLLDASTEAVATPLSYKLVPDMQRLAQVKHPPRLLPMLALLRNSGFVGTKVQRAKGSFKTDAPLTHVVRLMRAWDQLKWQERQERDPACVIPENVARFVPGVQLNATLPEALLREEQHWAAARGRGGAAP
;
A
#
# COMPACT_ATOMS: atom_id res chain seq x y z
N HIS A 1 10.86 -1.49 -2.83
CA HIS A 1 10.22 -1.24 -4.14
C HIS A 1 9.37 0.04 -4.16
N GLU A 2 8.22 0.10 -3.47
CA GLU A 2 7.36 1.31 -3.52
C GLU A 2 8.07 2.58 -2.99
N LEU A 3 8.82 2.46 -1.90
CA LEU A 3 9.59 3.59 -1.34
C LEU A 3 10.53 4.20 -2.40
N SER A 4 11.26 3.35 -3.12
CA SER A 4 12.18 3.76 -4.19
C SER A 4 11.46 4.53 -5.31
N LEU A 5 10.26 4.08 -5.72
CA LEU A 5 9.44 4.81 -6.68
C LEU A 5 9.05 6.20 -6.16
N ARG A 6 8.67 6.30 -4.89
CA ARG A 6 8.27 7.57 -4.29
C ARG A 6 9.43 8.53 -4.12
N VAL A 7 10.63 8.04 -3.81
CA VAL A 7 11.86 8.84 -3.78
C VAL A 7 12.18 9.36 -5.19
N LEU A 8 12.13 8.50 -6.21
CA LEU A 8 12.35 8.89 -7.60
C LEU A 8 11.35 9.97 -8.05
N LEU A 9 10.06 9.77 -7.80
CA LEU A 9 9.04 10.74 -8.17
C LEU A 9 9.22 12.09 -7.46
N ASN A 10 9.62 12.08 -6.18
CA ASN A 10 9.92 13.32 -5.48
C ASN A 10 11.13 14.04 -6.08
N LEU A 11 12.18 13.31 -6.49
CA LEU A 11 13.32 13.89 -7.18
C LEU A 11 12.89 14.54 -8.52
N VAL A 12 12.12 13.82 -9.34
CA VAL A 12 11.61 14.34 -10.61
C VAL A 12 10.73 15.58 -10.40
N ALA A 13 9.85 15.56 -9.39
CA ALA A 13 9.02 16.71 -9.03
C ALA A 13 9.86 17.91 -8.59
N CYS A 14 10.91 17.70 -7.79
CA CYS A 14 11.83 18.75 -7.38
C CYS A 14 12.55 19.35 -8.60
N CYS A 15 13.04 18.53 -9.52
CA CYS A 15 13.68 19.00 -10.74
C CYS A 15 12.71 19.81 -11.61
N ALA A 16 11.50 19.32 -11.85
CA ALA A 16 10.48 20.04 -12.63
C ALA A 16 10.14 21.40 -11.99
N SER A 17 10.02 21.44 -10.66
CA SER A 17 9.65 22.66 -9.94
C SER A 17 10.64 23.82 -10.11
N ARG A 18 11.93 23.52 -10.29
CA ARG A 18 12.97 24.53 -10.57
C ARG A 18 12.75 25.23 -11.92
N HIS A 19 12.03 24.59 -12.83
CA HIS A 19 11.71 25.12 -14.15
C HIS A 19 10.27 25.65 -14.24
N GLY A 20 9.59 25.87 -13.12
CA GLY A 20 8.19 26.32 -13.13
C GLY A 20 7.23 25.27 -13.71
N ARG A 21 7.56 23.98 -13.54
CA ARG A 21 6.76 22.85 -14.04
C ARG A 21 6.40 21.88 -12.94
N TYR A 22 5.24 21.24 -13.05
CA TYR A 22 4.84 20.17 -12.14
C TYR A 22 4.64 18.86 -12.89
N ILE A 23 4.65 17.75 -12.14
CA ILE A 23 4.47 16.41 -12.70
C ILE A 23 3.16 15.79 -12.24
N LYS A 24 2.56 14.98 -13.10
CA LYS A 24 1.52 14.00 -12.74
C LYS A 24 2.03 12.61 -13.11
N PRO A 25 2.27 11.72 -12.13
CA PRO A 25 2.58 10.32 -12.41
C PRO A 25 1.41 9.66 -13.16
N VAL A 26 1.73 8.97 -14.25
CA VAL A 26 0.76 8.25 -15.07
C VAL A 26 0.83 6.76 -14.76
N LEU A 27 2.05 6.22 -14.68
CA LEU A 27 2.31 4.81 -14.40
C LEU A 27 3.68 4.67 -13.72
N SER A 28 3.72 4.02 -12.56
CA SER A 28 4.96 3.82 -11.80
C SER A 28 5.13 2.34 -11.47
N LEU A 29 6.15 1.70 -12.03
CA LEU A 29 6.36 0.26 -11.96
C LEU A 29 7.70 -0.05 -11.32
N THR A 30 7.73 -1.03 -10.43
CA THR A 30 8.97 -1.77 -10.15
C THR A 30 8.94 -3.03 -10.99
N VAL A 31 10.02 -3.42 -11.65
CA VAL A 31 10.11 -4.69 -12.39
C VAL A 31 11.50 -5.24 -12.08
N ASP A 32 11.53 -6.39 -11.42
CA ASP A 32 12.74 -7.08 -10.95
C ASP A 32 13.70 -6.15 -10.20
N HIS A 33 14.75 -5.70 -10.89
CA HIS A 33 15.85 -4.89 -10.35
C HIS A 33 15.82 -3.43 -10.83
N TYR A 34 14.80 -2.99 -11.57
CA TYR A 34 14.67 -1.59 -11.99
C TYR A 34 13.30 -1.00 -11.66
N ILE A 35 13.26 0.34 -11.65
CA ILE A 35 12.03 1.11 -11.50
C ILE A 35 11.80 1.92 -12.77
N ARG A 36 10.54 2.02 -13.20
CA ARG A 36 10.10 2.79 -14.37
C ARG A 36 8.97 3.72 -13.96
N ALA A 37 9.12 5.00 -14.23
CA ALA A 37 8.10 6.01 -13.95
C ALA A 37 7.77 6.79 -15.21
N PHE A 38 6.49 6.79 -15.58
CA PHE A 38 5.93 7.62 -16.66
C PHE A 38 5.24 8.80 -16.02
N VAL A 39 5.66 10.01 -16.39
CA VAL A 39 5.14 11.26 -15.84
C VAL A 39 4.69 12.18 -16.96
N ARG A 40 3.58 12.88 -16.75
CA ARG A 40 3.17 14.02 -17.58
C ARG A 40 3.68 15.30 -16.93
N VAL A 41 4.39 16.12 -17.69
CA VAL A 41 4.91 17.41 -17.23
C VAL A 41 3.97 18.51 -17.69
N PHE A 42 3.66 19.43 -16.79
CA PHE A 42 2.80 20.57 -17.05
C PHE A 42 3.53 21.86 -16.70
N GLU A 43 3.27 22.91 -17.45
CA GLU A 43 3.79 24.25 -17.14
C GLU A 43 2.87 24.93 -16.13
N CYS A 44 3.48 25.66 -15.19
CA CYS A 44 2.74 26.53 -14.29
C CYS A 44 2.60 27.92 -14.91
N ASP A 45 1.44 28.55 -14.69
CA ASP A 45 1.26 29.95 -15.04
C ASP A 45 2.32 30.81 -14.33
N SER A 46 2.87 31.77 -15.08
CA SER A 46 4.08 32.57 -14.78
C SER A 46 4.04 33.44 -13.50
N GLY A 47 2.97 33.36 -12.70
CA GLY A 47 2.82 34.04 -11.40
C GLY A 47 2.87 33.11 -10.18
N SER A 48 3.09 31.81 -10.36
CA SER A 48 3.10 30.82 -9.27
C SER A 48 4.52 30.63 -8.72
N ASN A 49 4.81 31.13 -7.51
CA ASN A 49 6.09 30.90 -6.81
C ASN A 49 6.52 29.43 -6.89
N THR A 50 7.83 29.15 -7.01
CA THR A 50 8.40 27.79 -7.12
C THR A 50 7.96 26.84 -6.00
N GLN A 51 7.66 27.35 -4.80
CA GLN A 51 7.07 26.55 -3.71
C GLN A 51 5.64 26.08 -3.99
N GLN A 52 4.87 26.84 -4.77
CA GLN A 52 3.52 26.48 -5.21
C GLN A 52 3.51 25.42 -6.32
N VAL A 53 4.64 25.20 -7.00
CA VAL A 53 4.78 24.21 -8.09
C VAL A 53 4.86 22.77 -7.55
N LEU A 54 5.28 22.61 -6.30
CA LEU A 54 5.25 21.33 -5.57
C LEU A 54 3.85 20.95 -5.07
N LEU A 55 2.89 21.88 -5.16
CA LEU A 55 1.50 21.65 -4.86
C LEU A 55 0.82 21.34 -6.20
N PHE A 56 0.37 20.10 -6.37
CA PHE A 56 -0.67 19.83 -7.36
C PHE A 56 -1.82 20.80 -7.02
N LYS A 57 -2.13 21.74 -7.92
CA LYS A 57 -3.37 22.54 -7.86
C LYS A 57 -4.42 21.70 -8.60
N PRO A 58 -5.21 20.84 -7.92
CA PRO A 58 -6.41 20.33 -8.56
C PRO A 58 -7.31 21.53 -8.91
N PRO A 59 -8.23 21.40 -9.88
CA PRO A 59 -9.12 22.48 -10.30
C PRO A 59 -9.94 23.10 -9.16
N ASN A 60 -10.07 22.39 -8.04
CA ASN A 60 -10.74 22.86 -6.84
C ASN A 60 -9.73 23.44 -5.83
N LYS A 61 -9.87 24.75 -5.53
CA LYS A 61 -9.01 25.54 -4.62
C LYS A 61 -8.84 24.95 -3.19
N HIS A 62 -9.64 23.96 -2.81
CA HIS A 62 -9.67 23.37 -1.46
C HIS A 62 -8.80 22.11 -1.26
N GLN A 63 -8.17 21.55 -2.31
CA GLN A 63 -7.30 20.37 -2.17
C GLN A 63 -5.84 20.70 -2.50
N GLN A 64 -5.22 21.60 -1.73
CA GLN A 64 -3.76 21.74 -1.72
C GLN A 64 -3.14 20.58 -0.92
N GLN A 65 -3.05 19.38 -1.51
CA GLN A 65 -2.29 18.30 -0.88
C GLN A 65 -0.80 18.52 -1.12
N GLN A 66 -0.04 18.71 -0.04
CA GLN A 66 1.41 18.60 -0.05
C GLN A 66 1.80 17.20 -0.54
N GLN A 67 2.33 17.11 -1.77
CA GLN A 67 2.74 15.85 -2.40
C GLN A 67 4.10 15.33 -1.88
N ARG A 68 4.54 15.86 -0.73
CA ARG A 68 5.80 15.55 -0.07
C ARG A 68 5.55 15.10 1.37
N ALA A 69 6.09 13.96 1.75
CA ALA A 69 6.00 13.43 3.12
C ALA A 69 7.36 12.92 3.63
N PHE A 70 7.49 12.80 4.96
CA PHE A 70 8.69 12.32 5.66
C PHE A 70 8.35 11.12 6.52
N LEU A 71 8.79 9.92 6.14
CA LEU A 71 8.55 8.64 6.81
C LEU A 71 9.26 8.46 8.14
N TYR A 72 8.68 7.63 9.00
CA TYR A 72 9.40 7.09 10.16
C TYR A 72 9.97 5.73 9.77
N GLN A 73 11.27 5.55 9.95
CA GLN A 73 11.98 4.29 9.68
C GLN A 73 12.53 3.75 10.98
N ALA A 74 12.30 2.47 11.28
CA ALA A 74 12.85 1.85 12.47
C ALA A 74 14.37 1.66 12.32
N GLN A 75 15.15 2.10 13.31
CA GLN A 75 16.61 2.06 13.26
C GLN A 75 17.16 0.62 13.12
N ASP A 76 16.57 -0.32 13.86
CA ASP A 76 17.03 -1.72 13.86
C ASP A 76 16.50 -2.53 12.68
N THR A 77 15.51 -2.00 11.94
CA THR A 77 14.90 -2.68 10.80
C THR A 77 14.66 -1.70 9.65
N PRO A 78 15.63 -1.57 8.73
CA PRO A 78 15.54 -0.64 7.61
C PRO A 78 14.35 -0.86 6.67
N GLU A 79 13.76 -2.06 6.63
CA GLU A 79 12.56 -2.33 5.83
C GLU A 79 11.26 -1.82 6.49
N PHE A 80 11.29 -1.60 7.81
CA PHE A 80 10.12 -1.23 8.58
C PHE A 80 9.93 0.28 8.54
N HIS A 81 9.03 0.68 7.64
CA HIS A 81 8.62 2.07 7.48
C HIS A 81 7.19 2.23 7.97
N LEU A 82 6.96 3.26 8.77
CA LEU A 82 5.63 3.73 9.09
C LEU A 82 5.29 4.90 8.19
N GLN A 83 4.07 4.86 7.66
CA GLN A 83 3.51 5.93 6.87
C GLN A 83 3.40 7.21 7.72
N PRO A 84 3.74 8.36 7.15
CA PRO A 84 3.26 9.64 7.61
C PRO A 84 2.59 10.35 6.46
N VAL A 85 1.28 10.41 6.57
CA VAL A 85 0.45 11.26 5.76
C VAL A 85 -0.63 11.75 6.70
N ASN A 86 -0.39 12.92 7.30
CA ASN A 86 -1.41 13.75 7.96
C ASN A 86 -2.26 13.09 9.08
N GLN A 87 -1.75 12.10 9.79
CA GLN A 87 -2.47 11.39 10.84
C GLN A 87 -1.80 11.54 12.22
N PRO A 88 -2.56 11.40 13.33
CA PRO A 88 -2.04 11.39 14.69
C PRO A 88 -1.29 10.07 14.97
N THR A 89 -0.15 9.87 14.31
CA THR A 89 0.75 8.71 14.47
C THR A 89 1.63 8.84 15.71
N ILE A 90 1.70 10.04 16.30
CA ILE A 90 2.63 10.39 17.39
C ILE A 90 2.44 9.46 18.59
N GLN A 91 1.22 9.16 19.02
CA GLN A 91 1.01 8.32 20.21
C GLN A 91 1.60 6.91 20.04
N CYS A 92 1.34 6.25 18.91
CA CYS A 92 1.89 4.91 18.65
C CYS A 92 3.42 4.93 18.57
N ILE A 93 4.00 6.00 18.02
CA ILE A 93 5.45 6.16 17.92
C ILE A 93 6.05 6.42 19.30
N THR A 94 5.48 7.34 20.10
CA THR A 94 5.94 7.61 21.46
C THR A 94 5.90 6.35 22.32
N GLU A 95 4.80 5.60 22.27
CA GLU A 95 4.67 4.31 22.94
C GLU A 95 5.74 3.29 22.48
N ALA A 96 6.07 3.28 21.19
CA ALA A 96 7.07 2.38 20.64
C ALA A 96 8.50 2.78 21.06
N VAL A 97 8.82 4.08 21.08
CA VAL A 97 10.10 4.62 21.55
C VAL A 97 10.32 4.33 23.04
N GLN A 98 9.31 4.51 23.88
CA GLN A 98 9.37 4.15 25.30
C GLN A 98 9.68 2.66 25.54
N ARG A 99 9.45 1.81 24.53
CA ARG A 99 9.68 0.36 24.56
C ARG A 99 10.96 -0.05 23.83
N GLY A 100 11.78 0.91 23.40
CA GLY A 100 13.06 0.65 22.72
C GLY A 100 12.98 0.46 21.22
N ILE A 101 11.84 0.74 20.56
CA ILE A 101 11.78 0.80 19.09
C ILE A 101 12.04 2.25 18.67
N ASN A 102 13.29 2.52 18.26
CA ASN A 102 13.68 3.84 17.83
C ASN A 102 13.34 4.05 16.35
N PHE A 103 12.83 5.24 16.05
CA PHE A 103 12.52 5.66 14.69
C PHE A 103 13.36 6.87 14.30
N GLU A 104 13.91 6.84 13.09
CA GLU A 104 14.47 8.01 12.43
C GLU A 104 13.47 8.56 11.41
N VAL A 105 13.55 9.87 11.15
CA VAL A 105 12.73 10.52 10.13
C VAL A 105 13.50 10.49 8.81
N THR A 106 12.93 9.87 7.78
CA THR A 106 13.53 9.75 6.45
C THR A 106 12.63 10.32 5.35
N GLY A 107 13.22 10.62 4.19
CA GLY A 107 12.55 11.31 3.07
C GLY A 107 13.28 12.59 2.65
N PRO A 108 12.64 13.48 1.90
CA PRO A 108 11.24 13.45 1.51
C PRO A 108 10.87 12.44 0.42
N ILE A 109 9.61 11.99 0.41
CA ILE A 109 9.04 11.10 -0.60
C ILE A 109 7.79 11.69 -1.26
N TRP A 110 7.47 11.19 -2.46
CA TRP A 110 6.21 11.49 -3.14
C TRP A 110 5.05 10.85 -2.38
N SER A 111 4.17 11.66 -1.79
CA SER A 111 2.98 11.19 -1.07
C SER A 111 1.75 11.04 -1.97
N GLY A 112 1.84 11.48 -3.23
CA GLY A 112 0.74 11.44 -4.17
C GLY A 112 0.42 10.06 -4.76
N PRO A 113 -0.60 10.03 -5.64
CA PRO A 113 -0.88 8.87 -6.48
C PRO A 113 0.35 8.48 -7.31
N LEU A 114 0.58 7.17 -7.42
CA LEU A 114 1.63 6.60 -8.28
C LEU A 114 1.15 6.39 -9.72
N HIS A 115 -0.17 6.41 -9.92
CA HIS A 115 -0.82 6.02 -11.15
C HIS A 115 -2.03 6.91 -11.47
N ASP A 116 -2.26 7.16 -12.76
CA ASP A 116 -3.51 7.74 -13.26
C ASP A 116 -4.48 6.61 -13.62
N HIS A 117 -5.46 6.36 -12.75
CA HIS A 117 -6.39 5.24 -12.91
C HIS A 117 -7.26 5.37 -14.16
N ALA A 118 -7.58 6.59 -14.58
CA ALA A 118 -8.36 6.80 -15.80
C ALA A 118 -7.54 6.43 -17.04
N TRP A 119 -6.26 6.81 -17.04
CA TRP A 119 -5.34 6.44 -18.12
C TRP A 119 -5.08 4.92 -18.15
N ILE A 120 -4.92 4.29 -16.98
CA ILE A 120 -4.77 2.83 -16.87
C ILE A 120 -5.95 2.11 -17.53
N LYS A 121 -7.19 2.48 -17.19
CA LYS A 121 -8.39 1.86 -17.78
C LYS A 121 -8.46 2.02 -19.29
N GLN A 122 -8.00 3.15 -19.83
CA GLN A 122 -7.92 3.37 -21.28
C GLN A 122 -6.90 2.41 -21.92
N VAL A 123 -5.74 2.22 -21.29
CA VAL A 123 -4.73 1.27 -21.78
C VAL A 123 -5.23 -0.17 -21.69
N GLU A 124 -5.88 -0.57 -20.59
CA GLU A 124 -6.49 -1.89 -20.46
C GLU A 124 -7.50 -2.18 -21.58
N ALA A 125 -8.36 -1.20 -21.89
CA ALA A 125 -9.34 -1.32 -22.98
C ALA A 125 -8.67 -1.49 -24.36
N LEU A 126 -7.48 -0.91 -24.55
CA LEU A 126 -6.69 -1.07 -25.78
C LEU A 126 -5.93 -2.40 -25.84
N LEU A 127 -5.59 -3.00 -24.70
CA LEU A 127 -4.86 -4.28 -24.61
C LEU A 127 -5.78 -5.50 -24.72
N THR A 128 -7.02 -5.40 -24.22
CA THR A 128 -8.03 -6.48 -24.24
C THR A 128 -8.27 -7.11 -25.64
N PRO A 129 -8.30 -6.35 -26.76
CA PRO A 129 -8.48 -6.87 -28.11
C PRO A 129 -7.35 -7.77 -28.62
N VAL A 130 -6.14 -7.69 -28.03
CA VAL A 130 -4.96 -8.44 -28.49
C VAL A 130 -5.02 -9.91 -28.04
N SER A 131 -5.85 -10.24 -27.04
CA SER A 131 -6.04 -11.62 -26.57
C SER A 131 -6.88 -12.51 -27.48
N SER A 132 -7.75 -11.92 -28.33
CA SER A 132 -8.60 -12.65 -29.29
C SER A 132 -7.91 -13.09 -30.58
N ILE A 133 -6.65 -12.68 -30.80
CA ILE A 133 -5.82 -13.20 -31.90
C ILE A 133 -5.08 -14.43 -31.37
N THR A 134 -5.80 -15.54 -31.15
CA THR A 134 -5.13 -16.81 -30.89
C THR A 134 -5.63 -17.89 -31.85
N LYS A 135 -4.64 -18.55 -32.47
CA LYS A 135 -4.67 -19.87 -33.14
C LYS A 135 -4.78 -19.96 -34.66
N LYS A 136 -4.27 -18.99 -35.44
CA LYS A 136 -3.88 -19.27 -36.82
C LYS A 136 -2.61 -18.54 -37.20
N ASN A 137 -1.45 -19.17 -36.95
CA ASN A 137 -0.48 -19.52 -37.99
C ASN A 137 0.87 -19.91 -37.36
N ASN A 138 1.38 -21.06 -37.80
CA ASN A 138 2.77 -21.47 -37.63
C ASN A 138 3.67 -20.39 -38.26
N GLY A 139 4.52 -19.75 -37.45
CA GLY A 139 5.57 -18.84 -37.94
C GLY A 139 5.47 -17.37 -37.51
N MET A 140 4.91 -17.05 -36.34
CA MET A 140 4.86 -15.66 -35.84
C MET A 140 6.26 -15.20 -35.37
N ALA A 141 6.65 -13.99 -35.77
CA ALA A 141 7.94 -13.38 -35.41
C ALA A 141 8.06 -13.18 -33.89
N ASN A 142 9.28 -13.30 -33.34
CA ASN A 142 9.59 -13.18 -31.91
C ASN A 142 9.00 -11.90 -31.25
N GLU A 143 8.78 -10.83 -32.02
CA GLU A 143 8.24 -9.56 -31.54
C GLU A 143 6.76 -9.61 -31.14
N GLU A 144 5.90 -10.37 -31.83
CA GLU A 144 4.47 -10.45 -31.50
C GLU A 144 4.21 -11.29 -30.25
N VAL A 145 5.00 -12.35 -30.05
CA VAL A 145 4.98 -13.14 -28.81
C VAL A 145 5.44 -12.30 -27.62
N ALA A 146 6.54 -11.55 -27.79
CA ALA A 146 7.03 -10.62 -26.77
C ALA A 146 6.00 -9.51 -26.46
N ALA A 147 5.32 -8.98 -27.47
CA ALA A 147 4.25 -7.99 -27.27
C ALA A 147 3.09 -8.57 -26.44
N GLN A 148 2.71 -9.82 -26.68
CA GLN A 148 1.64 -10.49 -25.94
C GLN A 148 2.00 -10.79 -24.49
N GLU A 149 3.25 -11.19 -24.23
CA GLU A 149 3.76 -11.39 -22.87
C GLU A 149 3.86 -10.06 -22.12
N ASN A 150 4.33 -9.00 -22.79
CA ASN A 150 4.37 -7.66 -22.24
C ASN A 150 2.95 -7.11 -21.93
N ALA A 151 1.96 -7.38 -22.78
CA ALA A 151 0.57 -6.99 -22.53
C ALA A 151 0.00 -7.69 -21.29
N LYS A 152 0.27 -8.99 -21.11
CA LYS A 152 -0.14 -9.74 -19.91
C LYS A 152 0.57 -9.24 -18.65
N ALA A 153 1.88 -8.98 -18.74
CA ALA A 153 2.64 -8.42 -17.64
C ALA A 153 2.09 -7.04 -17.25
N LEU A 154 1.80 -6.17 -18.24
CA LEU A 154 1.16 -4.88 -18.01
C LEU A 154 -0.22 -5.04 -17.37
N GLN A 155 -1.06 -5.96 -17.83
CA GLN A 155 -2.38 -6.23 -17.22
C GLN A 155 -2.26 -6.55 -15.72
N VAL A 156 -1.37 -7.48 -15.35
CA VAL A 156 -1.13 -7.84 -13.94
C VAL A 156 -0.66 -6.64 -13.12
N LEU A 157 0.18 -5.79 -13.71
CA LEU A 157 0.67 -4.59 -13.06
C LEU A 157 -0.41 -3.51 -12.90
N LEU A 158 -1.33 -3.41 -13.85
CA LEU A 158 -2.44 -2.46 -13.85
C LEU A 158 -3.52 -2.89 -12.85
N ASP A 159 -3.87 -4.19 -12.82
CA ASP A 159 -4.78 -4.77 -11.83
C ASP A 159 -4.26 -4.57 -10.40
N ALA A 160 -2.96 -4.80 -10.18
CA ALA A 160 -2.32 -4.53 -8.89
C ALA A 160 -2.34 -3.04 -8.49
N SER A 161 -2.37 -2.15 -9.49
CA SER A 161 -2.34 -0.70 -9.29
C SER A 161 -3.74 -0.12 -9.03
N THR A 162 -4.79 -0.73 -9.60
CA THR A 162 -6.20 -0.30 -9.42
C THR A 162 -6.83 -0.88 -8.15
N GLU A 163 -6.39 -2.05 -7.68
CA GLU A 163 -6.78 -2.64 -6.39
C GLU A 163 -6.12 -1.96 -5.18
N ALA A 164 -5.06 -1.17 -5.39
CA ALA A 164 -4.30 -0.57 -4.31
C ALA A 164 -4.98 0.71 -3.79
N VAL A 165 -5.18 0.77 -2.46
CA VAL A 165 -5.55 2.03 -1.80
C VAL A 165 -4.53 3.11 -2.17
N ALA A 166 -5.00 4.33 -2.43
CA ALA A 166 -4.15 5.47 -2.77
C ALA A 166 -3.17 5.87 -1.63
N THR A 167 -3.20 5.17 -0.50
CA THR A 167 -2.34 5.44 0.65
C THR A 167 -0.88 5.07 0.37
N PRO A 168 0.07 5.96 0.73
CA PRO A 168 1.48 5.71 0.52
C PRO A 168 2.04 4.57 1.35
N LEU A 169 2.81 3.68 0.72
CA LEU A 169 3.46 2.53 1.37
C LEU A 169 2.47 1.51 1.94
N SER A 170 2.97 0.37 2.40
CA SER A 170 2.18 -0.73 2.93
C SER A 170 2.66 -1.16 4.31
N TYR A 171 1.77 -1.70 5.12
CA TYR A 171 2.11 -2.32 6.40
C TYR A 171 2.40 -3.81 6.23
N LYS A 172 3.56 -4.26 6.69
CA LYS A 172 3.87 -5.68 6.79
C LYS A 172 3.29 -6.21 8.11
N LEU A 173 2.29 -7.10 8.02
CA LEU A 173 1.54 -7.56 9.20
C LEU A 173 2.45 -8.27 10.21
N VAL A 174 3.35 -9.11 9.71
CA VAL A 174 4.36 -9.84 10.48
C VAL A 174 5.70 -9.71 9.75
N PRO A 175 6.80 -9.30 10.42
CA PRO A 175 6.92 -9.07 11.87
C PRO A 175 6.63 -7.63 12.33
N ASP A 176 6.57 -6.67 11.41
CA ASP A 176 6.68 -5.23 11.73
C ASP A 176 5.51 -4.72 12.58
N MET A 177 4.28 -4.90 12.09
CA MET A 177 3.08 -4.47 12.83
C MET A 177 2.87 -5.29 14.10
N GLN A 178 3.23 -6.58 14.09
CA GLN A 178 3.21 -7.41 15.29
C GLN A 178 4.12 -6.84 16.39
N ARG A 179 5.35 -6.46 16.03
CA ARG A 179 6.32 -5.85 16.95
C ARG A 179 5.82 -4.49 17.46
N LEU A 180 5.30 -3.66 16.57
CA LEU A 180 4.76 -2.35 16.94
C LEU A 180 3.57 -2.46 17.90
N ALA A 181 2.63 -3.36 17.60
CA ALA A 181 1.43 -3.55 18.39
C ALA A 181 1.69 -4.32 19.71
N GLN A 182 2.85 -5.00 19.82
CA GLN A 182 3.24 -5.86 20.96
C GLN A 182 2.26 -7.01 21.18
N VAL A 183 1.89 -7.69 20.10
CA VAL A 183 0.92 -8.80 20.13
C VAL A 183 1.60 -10.14 19.94
N LYS A 184 1.17 -11.14 20.71
CA LYS A 184 1.70 -12.51 20.58
C LYS A 184 1.01 -13.28 19.45
N HIS A 185 -0.28 -13.06 19.29
CA HIS A 185 -1.15 -13.77 18.35
C HIS A 185 -1.75 -12.77 17.35
N PRO A 186 -0.96 -12.26 16.38
CA PRO A 186 -1.51 -11.37 15.36
C PRO A 186 -2.58 -12.09 14.51
N PRO A 187 -3.59 -11.36 13.99
CA PRO A 187 -4.50 -11.93 13.01
C PRO A 187 -3.74 -12.39 11.76
N ARG A 188 -4.33 -13.35 11.02
CA ARG A 188 -3.88 -13.62 9.65
C ARG A 188 -4.31 -12.45 8.74
N LEU A 189 -3.71 -12.37 7.55
CA LEU A 189 -3.95 -11.27 6.62
C LEU A 189 -5.45 -11.08 6.28
N LEU A 190 -6.18 -12.15 5.97
CA LEU A 190 -7.59 -12.05 5.60
C LEU A 190 -8.49 -11.58 6.76
N PRO A 191 -8.42 -12.17 7.97
CA PRO A 191 -9.08 -11.61 9.14
C PRO A 191 -8.73 -10.15 9.40
N MET A 192 -7.46 -9.75 9.21
CA MET A 192 -7.06 -8.35 9.35
C MET A 192 -7.77 -7.44 8.35
N LEU A 193 -7.85 -7.84 7.07
CA LEU A 193 -8.59 -7.09 6.06
C LEU A 193 -10.09 -7.02 6.36
N ALA A 194 -10.68 -8.10 6.89
CA ALA A 194 -12.08 -8.11 7.31
C ALA A 194 -12.34 -7.15 8.47
N LEU A 195 -11.47 -7.16 9.49
CA LEU A 195 -11.54 -6.23 10.62
C LEU A 195 -11.50 -4.77 10.16
N LEU A 196 -10.60 -4.44 9.23
CA LEU A 196 -10.49 -3.09 8.67
C LEU A 196 -11.76 -2.69 7.89
N ARG A 197 -12.23 -3.55 6.99
CA ARG A 197 -13.41 -3.31 6.16
C ARG A 197 -14.69 -3.18 7.00
N ASN A 198 -14.87 -4.04 7.99
CA ASN A 198 -16.02 -3.99 8.90
C ASN A 198 -15.96 -2.80 9.86
N SER A 199 -14.78 -2.19 10.06
CA SER A 199 -14.61 -0.95 10.81
C SER A 199 -14.81 0.31 9.94
N GLY A 200 -15.21 0.15 8.68
CA GLY A 200 -15.47 1.26 7.74
C GLY A 200 -14.25 1.79 7.00
N PHE A 201 -13.10 1.11 7.09
CA PHE A 201 -11.87 1.49 6.39
C PHE A 201 -11.64 0.64 5.16
N VAL A 202 -10.90 1.18 4.19
CA VAL A 202 -10.43 0.40 3.06
C VAL A 202 -9.28 -0.48 3.53
N GLY A 203 -9.31 -1.77 3.19
CA GLY A 203 -8.23 -2.71 3.49
C GLY A 203 -7.98 -3.60 2.28
N THR A 204 -6.81 -3.49 1.67
CA THR A 204 -6.44 -4.30 0.49
C THR A 204 -5.11 -5.01 0.68
N LYS A 205 -4.97 -6.16 0.03
CA LYS A 205 -3.75 -6.95 0.02
C LYS A 205 -2.74 -6.32 -0.93
N VAL A 206 -1.45 -6.37 -0.57
CA VAL A 206 -0.37 -6.01 -1.50
C VAL A 206 0.10 -7.25 -2.24
N GLN A 207 -0.08 -7.29 -3.56
CA GLN A 207 0.24 -8.46 -4.37
C GLN A 207 1.74 -8.82 -4.32
N ARG A 208 2.62 -7.82 -4.42
CA ARG A 208 4.08 -8.01 -4.45
C ARG A 208 4.77 -8.03 -3.09
N ALA A 209 4.02 -7.88 -2.00
CA ALA A 209 4.56 -7.90 -0.65
C ALA A 209 3.76 -8.90 0.18
N LYS A 210 4.27 -10.13 0.26
CA LYS A 210 3.62 -11.23 0.98
C LYS A 210 3.33 -10.82 2.43
N GLY A 211 2.11 -11.06 2.89
CA GLY A 211 1.70 -10.70 4.25
C GLY A 211 1.58 -9.20 4.53
N SER A 212 1.60 -8.37 3.48
CA SER A 212 1.43 -6.92 3.62
C SER A 212 0.08 -6.45 3.13
N PHE A 213 -0.40 -5.36 3.71
CA PHE A 213 -1.69 -4.74 3.39
C PHE A 213 -1.56 -3.21 3.31
N LYS A 214 -2.52 -2.60 2.62
CA LYS A 214 -2.73 -1.15 2.59
C LYS A 214 -4.08 -0.83 3.18
N THR A 215 -4.15 0.32 3.86
CA THR A 215 -5.38 0.84 4.45
C THR A 215 -5.31 2.36 4.56
N ASP A 216 -6.46 3.00 4.63
CA ASP A 216 -6.67 4.40 5.02
C ASP A 216 -6.96 4.57 6.52
N ALA A 217 -7.06 3.48 7.27
CA ALA A 217 -7.23 3.49 8.71
C ALA A 217 -6.05 4.18 9.42
N PRO A 218 -6.31 5.00 10.45
CA PRO A 218 -5.27 5.51 11.32
C PRO A 218 -4.39 4.42 11.91
N LEU A 219 -3.08 4.63 11.99
CA LEU A 219 -2.15 3.65 12.59
C LEU A 219 -2.60 3.26 14.01
N THR A 220 -3.10 4.22 14.79
CA THR A 220 -3.69 3.98 16.09
C THR A 220 -4.83 2.97 16.02
N HIS A 221 -5.75 3.11 15.05
CA HIS A 221 -6.84 2.17 14.85
C HIS A 221 -6.33 0.76 14.46
N VAL A 222 -5.36 0.68 13.55
CA VAL A 222 -4.73 -0.59 13.13
C VAL A 222 -4.11 -1.32 14.33
N VAL A 223 -3.33 -0.61 15.15
CA VAL A 223 -2.70 -1.16 16.37
C VAL A 223 -3.77 -1.63 17.38
N ARG A 224 -4.86 -0.86 17.54
CA ARG A 224 -5.95 -1.22 18.46
C ARG A 224 -6.68 -2.48 18.00
N LEU A 225 -6.96 -2.65 16.70
CA LEU A 225 -7.54 -3.88 16.16
C LEU A 225 -6.65 -5.09 16.43
N MET A 226 -5.34 -4.96 16.23
CA MET A 226 -4.39 -6.05 16.49
C MET A 226 -4.34 -6.42 17.97
N ARG A 227 -4.29 -5.43 18.88
CA ARG A 227 -4.29 -5.68 20.33
C ARG A 227 -5.58 -6.33 20.82
N ALA A 228 -6.73 -5.84 20.34
CA ALA A 228 -8.03 -6.43 20.67
C ALA A 228 -8.12 -7.88 20.16
N TRP A 229 -7.62 -8.17 18.95
CA TRP A 229 -7.55 -9.54 18.44
C TRP A 229 -6.66 -10.45 19.29
N ASP A 230 -5.49 -9.97 19.72
CA ASP A 230 -4.60 -10.75 20.61
C ASP A 230 -5.30 -11.08 21.93
N GLN A 231 -5.98 -10.10 22.53
CA GLN A 231 -6.76 -10.30 23.75
C GLN A 231 -7.85 -11.37 23.59
N LEU A 232 -8.59 -11.35 22.48
CA LEU A 232 -9.57 -12.41 22.16
C LEU A 232 -8.89 -13.79 22.11
N LYS A 233 -7.71 -13.90 21.48
CA LYS A 233 -6.98 -15.17 21.41
C LYS A 233 -6.46 -15.66 22.76
N TRP A 234 -6.10 -14.74 23.65
CA TRP A 234 -5.77 -15.06 25.03
C TRP A 234 -6.99 -15.56 25.81
N GLN A 235 -8.16 -14.94 25.65
CA GLN A 235 -9.42 -15.37 26.27
C GLN A 235 -9.83 -16.78 25.79
N GLU A 236 -9.86 -17.02 24.48
CA GLU A 236 -10.11 -18.35 23.89
C GLU A 236 -9.13 -19.42 24.39
N ARG A 237 -7.91 -19.02 24.76
CA ARG A 237 -6.91 -19.93 25.33
C ARG A 237 -7.17 -20.20 26.80
N GLN A 238 -7.50 -19.19 27.58
CA GLN A 238 -7.85 -19.32 28.99
C GLN A 238 -9.11 -20.18 29.20
N GLU A 239 -10.09 -20.08 28.30
CA GLU A 239 -11.27 -20.96 28.31
C GLU A 239 -10.91 -22.43 28.10
N ARG A 240 -9.90 -22.71 27.26
CA ARG A 240 -9.41 -24.08 27.02
C ARG A 240 -8.47 -24.59 28.12
N ASP A 241 -7.72 -23.69 28.74
CA ASP A 241 -6.74 -23.95 29.78
C ASP A 241 -6.86 -22.89 30.89
N PRO A 242 -7.63 -23.16 31.96
CA PRO A 242 -7.85 -22.20 33.04
C PRO A 242 -6.58 -21.79 33.79
N ALA A 243 -5.48 -22.54 33.68
CA ALA A 243 -4.19 -22.17 34.26
C ALA A 243 -3.44 -21.12 33.42
N CYS A 244 -3.89 -20.83 32.20
CA CYS A 244 -3.31 -19.83 31.32
C CYS A 244 -3.58 -18.41 31.84
N VAL A 245 -2.52 -17.73 32.29
CA VAL A 245 -2.60 -16.34 32.76
C VAL A 245 -2.48 -15.38 31.57
N ILE A 246 -3.44 -14.45 31.44
CA ILE A 246 -3.39 -13.37 30.45
C ILE A 246 -2.36 -12.33 30.91
N PRO A 247 -1.37 -11.97 30.07
CA PRO A 247 -0.40 -10.94 30.43
C PRO A 247 -1.04 -9.57 30.73
N GLU A 248 -0.51 -8.84 31.71
CA GLU A 248 -1.10 -7.56 32.16
C GLU A 248 -1.23 -6.52 31.02
N ASN A 249 -0.24 -6.47 30.13
CA ASN A 249 -0.25 -5.60 28.96
C ASN A 249 -1.36 -5.93 27.95
N VAL A 250 -1.82 -7.18 27.92
CA VAL A 250 -2.96 -7.64 27.11
C VAL A 250 -4.28 -7.42 27.84
N ALA A 251 -4.28 -7.56 29.17
CA ALA A 251 -5.45 -7.35 30.02
C ALA A 251 -5.90 -5.89 30.08
N ARG A 252 -4.99 -4.92 29.84
CA ARG A 252 -5.33 -3.49 29.66
C ARG A 252 -6.20 -3.31 28.42
N PHE A 253 -7.51 -3.46 28.62
CA PHE A 253 -8.55 -3.33 27.61
C PHE A 253 -8.40 -2.00 26.86
N VAL A 254 -8.50 -2.05 25.53
CA VAL A 254 -8.67 -0.84 24.73
C VAL A 254 -10.16 -0.65 24.48
N PRO A 255 -10.87 0.19 25.24
CA PRO A 255 -12.32 0.31 25.13
C PRO A 255 -12.76 0.78 23.74
N GLY A 256 -13.83 0.16 23.23
CA GLY A 256 -14.60 0.67 22.09
C GLY A 256 -14.19 0.16 20.70
N VAL A 257 -13.47 -0.95 20.58
CA VAL A 257 -13.20 -1.59 19.27
C VAL A 257 -14.05 -2.85 19.14
N GLN A 258 -15.03 -2.84 18.23
CA GLN A 258 -15.81 -4.02 17.90
C GLN A 258 -15.02 -4.91 16.93
N LEU A 259 -14.73 -6.14 17.36
CA LEU A 259 -14.08 -7.13 16.50
C LEU A 259 -15.13 -7.85 15.67
N ASN A 260 -15.27 -7.44 14.41
CA ASN A 260 -16.00 -8.22 13.43
C ASN A 260 -15.03 -8.70 12.34
N ALA A 261 -14.62 -9.96 12.41
CA ALA A 261 -13.75 -10.58 11.41
C ALA A 261 -14.52 -11.43 10.39
N THR A 262 -15.85 -11.29 10.34
CA THR A 262 -16.68 -11.92 9.31
C THR A 262 -16.23 -11.43 7.95
N LEU A 263 -15.89 -12.36 7.05
CA LEU A 263 -15.37 -12.03 5.73
C LEU A 263 -16.49 -11.38 4.89
N PRO A 264 -16.35 -10.11 4.47
CA PRO A 264 -17.32 -9.50 3.57
C PRO A 264 -17.34 -10.24 2.23
N GLU A 265 -18.49 -10.35 1.57
CA GLU A 265 -18.60 -11.04 0.28
C GLU A 265 -17.62 -10.51 -0.77
N ALA A 266 -17.39 -9.19 -0.79
CA ALA A 266 -16.42 -8.58 -1.69
C ALA A 266 -14.99 -9.11 -1.45
N LEU A 267 -14.60 -9.29 -0.19
CA LEU A 267 -13.27 -9.81 0.16
C LEU A 267 -13.14 -11.29 -0.20
N LEU A 268 -14.22 -12.08 -0.07
CA LEU A 268 -14.24 -13.49 -0.50
C LEU A 268 -14.06 -13.62 -2.01
N ARG A 269 -14.73 -12.77 -2.81
CA ARG A 269 -14.57 -12.74 -4.27
C ARG A 269 -13.14 -12.36 -4.67
N GLU A 270 -12.58 -11.35 -4.01
CA GLU A 270 -11.16 -10.96 -4.20
C GLU A 270 -10.20 -12.11 -3.84
N GLU A 271 -10.45 -12.82 -2.73
CA GLU A 271 -9.62 -13.95 -2.33
C GLU A 271 -9.64 -15.08 -3.36
N GLN A 272 -10.82 -15.40 -3.90
CA GLN A 272 -10.98 -16.36 -5.00
C GLN A 272 -10.23 -15.90 -6.25
N HIS A 273 -10.31 -14.61 -6.59
CA HIS A 273 -9.55 -14.02 -7.69
C HIS A 273 -8.03 -14.15 -7.46
N TRP A 274 -7.53 -13.80 -6.28
CA TRP A 274 -6.12 -13.94 -5.92
C TRP A 274 -5.67 -15.41 -5.84
N ALA A 275 -6.55 -16.33 -5.49
CA ALA A 275 -6.25 -17.76 -5.51
C ALA A 275 -6.14 -18.28 -6.96
N ALA A 276 -7.04 -17.86 -7.85
CA ALA A 276 -7.00 -18.21 -9.26
C ALA A 276 -5.77 -17.63 -9.96
N ALA A 277 -5.34 -16.40 -9.62
CA ALA A 277 -4.11 -15.80 -10.13
C ALA A 277 -2.85 -16.58 -9.69
N ARG A 278 -2.82 -17.06 -8.43
CA ARG A 278 -1.74 -17.91 -7.91
C ARG A 278 -1.65 -19.26 -8.62
N GLY A 279 -2.79 -19.86 -9.00
CA GLY A 279 -2.83 -21.13 -9.73
C GLY A 279 -2.39 -21.03 -11.19
N ARG A 280 -2.42 -19.84 -11.79
CA ARG A 280 -1.98 -19.60 -13.18
C ARG A 280 -0.52 -19.17 -13.29
N GLY A 281 0.14 -18.84 -12.17
CA GLY A 281 1.53 -18.40 -12.13
C GLY A 281 2.46 -19.46 -11.54
N GLY A 282 2.89 -20.41 -12.37
CA GLY A 282 4.26 -20.92 -12.20
C GLY A 282 5.18 -19.71 -12.30
N ALA A 283 6.07 -19.56 -11.29
CA ALA A 283 7.11 -18.54 -11.17
C ALA A 283 7.07 -17.47 -12.30
N ALA A 284 6.33 -16.38 -12.09
CA ALA A 284 6.56 -15.21 -12.90
C ALA A 284 7.90 -14.62 -12.45
N PRO A 285 8.83 -14.29 -13.38
CA PRO A 285 10.15 -13.76 -13.09
C PRO A 285 10.07 -12.45 -12.29
#